data_AF-A0A2M8PNK8-F1
#
_entry.id   AF-A0A2M8PNK8-F1
#
_cell.length_a   1.000
_cell.length_b   1.000
_cell.length_c   1.000
_cell.angle_alpha   90.00
_cell.angle_beta   90.00
_cell.angle_gamma   90.00
#
_symmetry.space_group_name_H-M   'P 1'
#
loop_
_entity.id
_entity.type
_entity.pdbx_description
1 polymer ?
#
loop_
_entity_poly.entity_id
_entity_poly.type
_entity_poly.pdbx_seq_one_letter_code
_entity_poly.pdbx_strand_id
1 'polypeptide(L)'
;GLLYTHYFSIFPLAAIGLYHLLYAPRNRRWWMIVAVMLAAGVLFLPWVTNVLNGVEQVTGKQQHQDKSLDAGGIITLLLADFANMNAALFGVAIALIALAFVRVRRRYFDVVFLLLTMLLLILVGNIALRFFRPNRVRYFMLLLPLVALTAGVGLTMLRQRWRVLSLALVAAWLVTGVDYNLNRPAITGGARADYVDKFPLQQAAVDLLDVAQPQDFILLIGD
;
A
#
# COMPACT_ATOMS: atom_id res chain seq x y z
N GLY A 1 18.21 -0.90 -3.29
CA GLY A 1 17.61 0.42 -3.55
C GLY A 1 16.31 0.60 -2.79
N LEU A 2 15.22 -0.04 -3.23
CA LEU A 2 13.86 0.24 -2.74
C LEU A 2 13.65 0.05 -1.22
N LEU A 3 14.36 -0.89 -0.61
CA LEU A 3 14.29 -1.15 0.84
C LEU A 3 14.86 0.00 1.68
N TYR A 4 15.87 0.71 1.17
CA TYR A 4 16.44 1.88 1.83
C TYR A 4 15.50 3.09 1.80
N THR A 5 14.66 3.19 0.75
CA THR A 5 13.73 4.30 0.59
C THR A 5 12.37 4.03 1.23
N HIS A 6 11.96 2.76 1.28
CA HIS A 6 10.63 2.38 1.75
C HIS A 6 10.65 0.99 2.40
N TYR A 7 10.63 0.96 3.73
CA TYR A 7 10.68 -0.27 4.56
C TYR A 7 9.70 -1.37 4.09
N PHE A 8 8.52 -0.98 3.57
CA PHE A 8 7.52 -1.92 3.07
C PHE A 8 7.94 -2.73 1.84
N SER A 9 9.02 -2.35 1.17
CA SER A 9 9.54 -3.18 0.07
C SER A 9 10.08 -4.52 0.55
N ILE A 10 10.17 -4.75 1.86
CA ILE A 10 10.45 -6.07 2.42
C ILE A 10 9.36 -7.08 2.06
N PHE A 11 8.09 -6.65 1.96
CA PHE A 11 6.96 -7.53 1.68
C PHE A 11 7.03 -8.20 0.31
N PRO A 12 7.23 -7.48 -0.81
CA PRO A 12 7.42 -8.14 -2.11
C PRO A 12 8.68 -9.02 -2.14
N LEU A 13 9.77 -8.61 -1.49
CA LEU A 13 11.00 -9.43 -1.42
C LEU A 13 10.75 -10.74 -0.65
N ALA A 14 10.06 -10.67 0.48
CA ALA A 14 9.69 -11.83 1.28
C ALA A 14 8.72 -12.75 0.51
N ALA A 15 7.72 -12.19 -0.18
CA ALA A 15 6.79 -12.97 -0.99
C ALA A 15 7.50 -13.70 -2.15
N ILE A 16 8.42 -13.03 -2.85
CA ILE A 16 9.24 -13.66 -3.90
C ILE A 16 10.16 -14.74 -3.30
N GLY A 17 10.77 -14.48 -2.14
CA GLY A 17 11.59 -15.45 -1.43
C GLY A 17 10.81 -16.71 -1.05
N LEU A 18 9.62 -16.54 -0.48
CA LEU A 18 8.72 -17.65 -0.16
C LEU A 18 8.31 -18.43 -1.40
N TYR A 19 7.96 -17.74 -2.49
CA TYR A 19 7.66 -18.39 -3.77
C TYR A 19 8.84 -19.25 -4.26
N HIS A 20 10.05 -18.69 -4.25
CA HIS A 20 11.27 -19.38 -4.70
C HIS A 20 11.60 -20.59 -3.83
N LEU A 21 11.45 -20.49 -2.51
CA LEU A 21 11.71 -21.60 -1.58
C LEU A 21 10.70 -22.74 -1.73
N LEU A 22 9.43 -22.42 -1.98
CA LEU A 22 8.34 -23.40 -2.01
C LEU A 22 8.14 -24.05 -3.38
N TYR A 23 8.29 -23.30 -4.48
CA TYR A 23 7.87 -23.75 -5.81
C TYR A 23 8.98 -23.80 -6.86
N ALA A 24 10.10 -23.08 -6.69
CA ALA A 24 11.15 -23.10 -7.69
C ALA A 24 11.92 -24.44 -7.67
N PRO A 25 12.30 -24.98 -8.84
CA PRO A 25 12.99 -26.26 -8.92
C PRO A 25 14.37 -26.18 -8.28
N ARG A 26 14.70 -27.13 -7.39
CA ARG A 26 15.96 -27.18 -6.62
C ARG A 26 17.16 -27.60 -7.47
N ASN A 27 17.58 -26.74 -8.38
CA ASN A 27 18.75 -26.92 -9.24
C ASN A 27 19.92 -26.01 -8.79
N ARG A 28 21.03 -26.01 -9.53
CA ARG A 28 22.18 -25.13 -9.25
C ARG A 28 21.78 -23.65 -9.21
N ARG A 29 20.85 -23.21 -10.08
CA ARG A 29 20.35 -21.83 -10.10
C ARG A 29 19.57 -21.49 -8.83
N TRP A 30 18.82 -22.44 -8.28
CA TRP A 30 18.09 -22.26 -7.03
C TRP A 30 19.03 -21.89 -5.88
N TRP A 31 20.12 -22.66 -5.72
CA TRP A 31 21.14 -22.38 -4.69
C TRP A 31 21.87 -21.07 -4.92
N MET A 32 22.18 -20.71 -6.17
CA MET A 32 22.78 -19.41 -6.49
C MET A 32 21.86 -18.25 -6.10
N ILE A 33 20.56 -18.34 -6.41
CA ILE A 33 19.58 -17.32 -6.02
C ILE A 33 19.48 -17.22 -4.50
N VAL A 34 19.39 -18.35 -3.79
CA VAL A 34 19.37 -18.36 -2.32
C VAL A 34 20.63 -17.73 -1.75
N ALA A 35 21.82 -18.07 -2.24
CA ALA A 35 23.09 -17.49 -1.80
C ALA A 35 23.13 -15.97 -2.04
N VAL A 36 22.65 -15.49 -3.19
CA VAL A 36 22.56 -14.06 -3.50
C VAL A 36 21.56 -13.35 -2.59
N MET A 37 20.39 -13.94 -2.33
CA MET A 37 19.40 -13.38 -1.40
C MET A 37 19.94 -13.29 0.02
N LEU A 38 20.68 -14.32 0.48
CA LEU A 38 21.33 -14.31 1.79
C LEU A 38 22.44 -13.26 1.85
N ALA A 39 23.30 -13.20 0.83
CA ALA A 39 24.35 -12.17 0.75
C ALA A 39 23.76 -10.76 0.76
N ALA A 40 22.68 -10.52 0.02
CA ALA A 40 21.94 -9.26 0.07
C ALA A 40 21.39 -8.98 1.48
N GLY A 41 20.82 -9.99 2.14
CA GLY A 41 20.35 -9.87 3.53
C GLY A 41 21.45 -9.49 4.51
N VAL A 42 22.64 -10.12 4.38
CA VAL A 42 23.83 -9.79 5.19
C VAL A 42 24.26 -8.34 4.95
N LEU A 43 24.28 -7.88 3.69
CA LEU A 43 24.59 -6.49 3.37
C LEU A 43 23.57 -5.49 3.92
N PHE A 44 22.37 -5.94 4.28
CA PHE A 44 21.34 -5.12 4.93
C PHE A 44 21.42 -5.12 6.47
N LEU A 45 22.25 -5.97 7.09
CA LEU A 45 22.41 -6.02 8.55
C LEU A 45 22.76 -4.67 9.21
N PRO A 46 23.64 -3.82 8.64
CA PRO A 46 23.97 -2.53 9.23
C PRO A 46 22.75 -1.61 9.40
N TRP A 47 21.69 -1.84 8.62
CA TRP A 47 20.48 -1.03 8.66
C TRP A 47 19.40 -1.56 9.60
N VAL A 48 19.58 -2.76 10.18
CA VAL A 48 18.62 -3.39 11.10
C VAL A 48 18.37 -2.52 12.33
N THR A 49 19.41 -1.84 12.84
CA THR A 49 19.29 -0.91 13.98
C THR A 49 18.30 0.23 13.68
N ASN A 50 18.32 0.79 12.46
CA ASN A 50 17.37 1.82 12.06
C ASN A 50 15.93 1.32 12.02
N VAL A 51 15.73 0.05 11.62
CA VAL A 51 14.40 -0.58 11.63
C VAL A 51 13.92 -0.75 13.06
N LEU A 52 14.77 -1.27 13.96
CA LEU A 52 14.42 -1.45 15.37
C LEU A 52 14.07 -0.13 16.04
N ASN A 53 14.88 0.91 15.83
CA ASN A 53 14.61 2.26 16.33
C ASN A 53 13.28 2.80 15.79
N GLY A 54 12.99 2.57 14.51
CA GLY A 54 11.73 2.96 13.88
C GLY A 54 10.52 2.22 14.46
N VAL A 55 10.67 0.94 14.81
CA VAL A 55 9.63 0.15 15.48
C VAL A 55 9.37 0.68 16.89
N GLU A 56 10.42 0.92 17.69
CA GLU A 56 10.29 1.46 19.05
C GLU A 56 9.56 2.81 19.08
N GLN A 57 9.85 3.69 18.12
CA GLN A 57 9.15 4.97 17.99
C GLN A 57 7.64 4.82 17.70
N VAL A 58 7.25 3.76 16.99
CA VAL A 58 5.86 3.49 16.63
C VAL A 58 5.12 2.77 17.76
N THR A 59 5.77 1.82 18.43
CA THR A 59 5.17 1.00 19.49
C THR A 59 5.11 1.74 20.84
N GLY A 60 6.06 2.63 21.12
CA GLY A 60 6.17 3.35 22.39
C GLY A 60 5.15 4.47 22.61
N LYS A 61 4.43 4.92 21.57
CA LYS A 61 3.41 5.97 21.68
C LYS A 61 2.01 5.35 21.71
N GLN A 62 1.34 5.32 22.86
CA GLN A 62 -0.03 4.74 23.00
C GLN A 62 -1.03 5.35 21.99
N GLN A 63 -0.95 6.65 21.73
CA GLN A 63 -1.78 7.36 20.74
C GLN A 63 -1.66 6.80 19.31
N HIS A 64 -0.61 6.03 19.02
CA HIS A 64 -0.39 5.39 17.72
C HIS A 64 -1.13 4.08 17.54
N GLN A 65 -1.49 3.39 18.63
CA GLN A 65 -2.10 2.06 18.61
C GLN A 65 -3.63 2.10 18.51
N ASP A 66 -4.28 3.17 18.99
CA ASP A 66 -5.75 3.27 19.03
C ASP A 66 -6.40 3.66 17.69
N LYS A 67 -5.61 4.19 16.76
CA LYS A 67 -6.08 4.59 15.41
C LYS A 67 -5.66 3.63 14.29
N SER A 68 -5.13 2.44 14.63
CA SER A 68 -4.71 1.47 13.62
C SER A 68 -5.90 0.73 13.04
N LEU A 69 -5.91 0.51 11.72
CA LEU A 69 -6.93 -0.29 11.06
C LEU A 69 -6.78 -1.77 11.41
N ASP A 70 -7.90 -2.44 11.62
CA ASP A 70 -7.97 -3.90 11.69
C ASP A 70 -7.81 -4.52 10.30
N ALA A 71 -7.75 -5.85 10.23
CA ALA A 71 -7.56 -6.56 8.96
C ALA A 71 -8.69 -6.26 7.96
N GLY A 72 -9.94 -6.19 8.44
CA GLY A 72 -11.10 -5.85 7.62
C GLY A 72 -11.01 -4.42 7.07
N GLY A 73 -10.63 -3.46 7.91
CA GLY A 73 -10.40 -2.08 7.52
C GLY A 73 -9.29 -1.91 6.49
N ILE A 74 -8.19 -2.66 6.61
CA ILE A 74 -7.08 -2.66 5.63
C ILE A 74 -7.56 -3.14 4.26
N ILE A 75 -8.26 -4.29 4.22
CA ILE A 75 -8.76 -4.86 2.96
C ILE A 75 -9.81 -3.94 2.33
N THR A 76 -10.72 -3.43 3.16
CA THR A 76 -11.78 -2.51 2.71
C THR A 76 -11.17 -1.23 2.13
N LEU A 77 -10.20 -0.62 2.82
CA LEU A 77 -9.55 0.59 2.35
C LEU A 77 -8.73 0.36 1.08
N LEU A 78 -8.00 -0.77 0.98
CA LEU A 78 -7.25 -1.14 -0.23
C LEU A 78 -8.18 -1.27 -1.46
N LEU A 79 -9.30 -1.98 -1.30
CA LEU A 79 -10.25 -2.19 -2.39
C LEU A 79 -11.04 -0.93 -2.71
N ALA A 80 -11.36 -0.10 -1.70
CA ALA A 80 -12.01 1.19 -1.89
C ALA A 80 -11.11 2.17 -2.63
N ASP A 81 -9.82 2.24 -2.28
CA ASP A 81 -8.82 3.04 -3.01
C ASP A 81 -8.69 2.55 -4.46
N PHE A 82 -8.60 1.23 -4.68
CA PHE A 82 -8.56 0.65 -6.02
C PHE A 82 -9.83 0.92 -6.84
N ALA A 83 -10.98 1.04 -6.18
CA ALA A 83 -12.27 1.34 -6.78
C ALA A 83 -12.56 2.84 -6.89
N ASN A 84 -11.57 3.71 -6.70
CA ASN A 84 -11.74 5.18 -6.71
C ASN A 84 -12.82 5.68 -5.72
N MET A 85 -12.96 5.00 -4.57
CA MET A 85 -14.03 5.22 -3.58
C MET A 85 -15.46 5.09 -4.13
N ASN A 86 -15.64 4.42 -5.28
CA ASN A 86 -16.94 4.18 -5.89
C ASN A 86 -17.50 2.82 -5.45
N ALA A 87 -18.67 2.81 -4.81
CA ALA A 87 -19.29 1.58 -4.28
C ALA A 87 -19.62 0.53 -5.36
N ALA A 88 -20.01 0.97 -6.57
CA ALA A 88 -20.29 0.06 -7.67
C ALA A 88 -19.00 -0.61 -8.16
N LEU A 89 -17.94 0.17 -8.38
CA LEU A 89 -16.64 -0.38 -8.78
C LEU A 89 -16.01 -1.23 -7.68
N PHE A 90 -16.27 -0.94 -6.41
CA PHE A 90 -15.85 -1.77 -5.28
C PHE A 90 -16.47 -3.17 -5.36
N GLY A 91 -17.78 -3.25 -5.58
CA GLY A 91 -18.48 -4.52 -5.80
C GLY A 91 -17.95 -5.28 -7.02
N VAL A 92 -17.70 -4.55 -8.12
CA VAL A 92 -17.11 -5.16 -9.34
C VAL A 92 -15.69 -5.66 -9.07
N ALA A 93 -14.86 -4.92 -8.32
CA ALA A 93 -13.51 -5.34 -7.98
C ALA A 93 -13.52 -6.68 -7.22
N ILE A 94 -14.39 -6.79 -6.20
CA ILE A 94 -14.58 -8.04 -5.45
C ILE A 94 -15.00 -9.16 -6.39
N ALA A 95 -15.97 -8.93 -7.27
CA ALA A 95 -16.46 -9.94 -8.20
C ALA A 95 -15.37 -10.40 -9.19
N LEU A 96 -14.58 -9.49 -9.74
CA LEU A 96 -13.48 -9.81 -10.66
C LEU A 96 -12.36 -10.57 -9.96
N ILE A 97 -12.01 -10.17 -8.74
CA ILE A 97 -11.00 -10.86 -7.93
C ILE A 97 -11.49 -12.26 -7.57
N ALA A 98 -12.73 -12.40 -7.08
CA ALA A 98 -13.34 -13.69 -6.77
C ALA A 98 -13.39 -14.61 -8.00
N LEU A 99 -13.75 -14.06 -9.16
CA LEU A 99 -13.73 -14.79 -10.43
C LEU A 99 -12.33 -15.27 -10.78
N ALA A 100 -11.32 -14.41 -10.61
CA ALA A 100 -9.92 -14.78 -10.83
C ALA A 100 -9.52 -15.95 -9.91
N PHE A 101 -9.91 -15.91 -8.63
CA PHE A 101 -9.66 -16.97 -7.64
C PHE A 101 -10.31 -18.32 -7.99
N VAL A 102 -11.60 -18.31 -8.36
CA VAL A 102 -12.34 -19.56 -8.69
C VAL A 102 -11.78 -20.22 -9.96
N ARG A 103 -11.24 -19.43 -10.87
CA ARG A 103 -10.76 -19.88 -12.18
C ARG A 103 -9.23 -19.86 -12.28
N VAL A 104 -8.50 -19.80 -11.15
CA VAL A 104 -7.03 -19.82 -11.17
C VAL A 104 -6.56 -21.05 -11.90
N ARG A 105 -5.94 -20.83 -13.06
CA ARG A 105 -5.15 -21.82 -13.78
C ARG A 105 -3.70 -21.68 -13.34
N ARG A 106 -2.88 -22.73 -13.54
CA ARG A 106 -1.42 -22.68 -13.30
C ARG A 106 -0.75 -21.42 -13.86
N ARG A 107 -1.24 -20.89 -14.99
CA ARG A 107 -0.72 -19.67 -15.63
C ARG A 107 -0.78 -18.40 -14.76
N TYR A 108 -1.76 -18.28 -13.86
CA TYR A 108 -1.98 -17.08 -13.03
C TYR A 108 -1.67 -17.31 -11.55
N PHE A 109 -1.19 -18.51 -11.21
CA PHE A 109 -0.90 -18.90 -9.84
C PHE A 109 0.07 -17.93 -9.18
N ASP A 110 1.12 -17.53 -9.90
CA ASP A 110 2.19 -16.66 -9.37
C ASP A 110 1.67 -15.29 -8.92
N VAL A 111 0.76 -14.68 -9.70
CA VAL A 111 0.17 -13.36 -9.39
C VAL A 111 -0.69 -13.46 -8.13
N VAL A 112 -1.54 -14.49 -8.07
CA VAL A 112 -2.44 -14.72 -6.94
C VAL A 112 -1.66 -15.08 -5.68
N PHE A 113 -0.63 -15.92 -5.81
CA PHE A 113 0.28 -16.25 -4.73
C PHE A 113 0.95 -14.99 -4.18
N LEU A 114 1.55 -14.16 -5.05
CA LEU A 114 2.20 -12.93 -4.63
C LEU A 114 1.23 -11.97 -3.93
N LEU A 115 0.01 -11.78 -4.48
CA LEU A 115 -1.02 -10.95 -3.85
C LEU A 115 -1.38 -11.46 -2.46
N LEU A 116 -1.72 -12.74 -2.33
CA LEU A 116 -2.12 -13.34 -1.06
C LEU A 116 -0.99 -13.34 -0.04
N THR A 117 0.22 -13.69 -0.45
CA THR A 117 1.38 -13.71 0.45
C THR A 117 1.74 -12.30 0.89
N MET A 118 1.77 -11.32 -0.01
CA MET A 118 2.03 -9.93 0.39
C MET A 118 0.95 -9.38 1.31
N LEU A 119 -0.33 -9.63 1.00
CA LEU A 119 -1.44 -9.23 1.85
C LEU A 119 -1.33 -9.89 3.22
N LEU A 120 -1.07 -11.20 3.28
CA LEU A 120 -0.89 -11.93 4.53
C LEU A 120 0.25 -11.36 5.37
N LEU A 121 1.43 -11.14 4.77
CA LEU A 121 2.59 -10.56 5.48
C LEU A 121 2.30 -9.15 5.99
N ILE A 122 1.56 -8.35 5.22
CA ILE A 122 1.10 -7.02 5.63
C ILE A 122 0.14 -7.11 6.82
N LEU A 123 -0.83 -8.02 6.78
CA LEU A 123 -1.79 -8.20 7.86
C LEU A 123 -1.10 -8.69 9.14
N VAL A 124 -0.23 -9.71 9.03
CA VAL A 124 0.57 -10.20 10.16
C VAL A 124 1.48 -9.10 10.71
N GLY A 125 2.15 -8.36 9.84
CA GLY A 125 2.96 -7.21 10.23
C GLY A 125 2.14 -6.13 10.94
N ASN A 126 0.91 -5.87 10.49
CA ASN A 126 0.02 -4.92 11.16
C ASN A 126 -0.47 -5.42 12.52
N ILE A 127 -0.75 -6.72 12.68
CA ILE A 127 -1.11 -7.28 13.98
C ILE A 127 0.04 -7.10 14.98
N ALA A 128 1.28 -7.33 14.54
CA ALA A 128 2.47 -7.21 15.38
C ALA A 128 2.84 -5.74 15.70
N LEU A 129 2.67 -4.83 14.74
CA LEU A 129 3.27 -3.49 14.81
C LEU A 129 2.26 -2.32 14.73
N ARG A 130 0.98 -2.59 14.45
CA ARG A 130 -0.14 -1.63 14.39
C ARG A 130 0.14 -0.33 13.59
N PHE A 131 0.86 -0.42 12.48
CA PHE A 131 1.32 0.77 11.76
C PHE A 131 0.37 1.25 10.64
N PHE A 132 -0.63 0.45 10.21
CA PHE A 132 -1.58 0.89 9.18
C PHE A 132 -2.63 1.82 9.77
N ARG A 133 -2.72 3.03 9.21
CA ARG A 133 -3.74 4.04 9.57
C ARG A 133 -4.48 4.48 8.32
N PRO A 134 -5.72 4.98 8.47
CA PRO A 134 -6.51 5.52 7.35
C PRO A 134 -5.73 6.55 6.52
N ASN A 135 -4.86 7.33 7.16
CA ASN A 135 -4.17 8.46 6.51
C ASN A 135 -2.87 8.08 5.82
N ARG A 136 -2.45 6.82 5.92
CA ARG A 136 -1.20 6.31 5.34
C ARG A 136 -1.44 5.33 4.20
N VAL A 137 -2.44 5.62 3.36
CA VAL A 137 -2.78 4.84 2.14
C VAL A 137 -1.61 4.60 1.18
N ARG A 138 -0.54 5.41 1.25
CA ARG A 138 0.69 5.18 0.46
C ARG A 138 1.29 3.78 0.63
N TYR A 139 1.06 3.11 1.76
CA TYR A 139 1.53 1.75 1.99
C TYR A 139 0.83 0.71 1.10
N PHE A 140 -0.35 1.03 0.57
CA PHE A 140 -1.07 0.18 -0.38
C PHE A 140 -0.51 0.22 -1.81
N MET A 141 0.34 1.20 -2.14
CA MET A 141 0.90 1.35 -3.49
C MET A 141 1.60 0.10 -4.00
N LEU A 142 2.16 -0.74 -3.10
CA LEU A 142 2.79 -2.00 -3.48
C LEU A 142 1.78 -3.11 -3.80
N LEU A 143 0.59 -3.09 -3.20
CA LEU A 143 -0.47 -4.08 -3.44
C LEU A 143 -1.33 -3.70 -4.65
N LEU A 144 -1.50 -2.41 -4.94
CA LEU A 144 -2.37 -1.93 -6.03
C LEU A 144 -2.06 -2.57 -7.39
N PRO A 145 -0.80 -2.70 -7.85
CA PRO A 145 -0.50 -3.40 -9.10
C PRO A 145 -0.94 -4.87 -9.09
N LEU A 146 -0.80 -5.57 -7.96
CA LEU A 146 -1.19 -6.98 -7.84
C LEU A 146 -2.71 -7.13 -7.80
N VAL A 147 -3.41 -6.23 -7.11
CA VAL A 147 -4.88 -6.14 -7.14
C VAL A 147 -5.36 -5.88 -8.58
N ALA A 148 -4.76 -4.91 -9.27
CA ALA A 148 -5.08 -4.59 -10.65
C ALA A 148 -4.82 -5.76 -11.61
N LEU A 149 -3.69 -6.45 -11.46
CA LEU A 149 -3.38 -7.66 -12.25
C LEU A 149 -4.39 -8.77 -11.98
N THR A 150 -4.75 -9.00 -10.72
CA THR A 150 -5.72 -10.04 -10.34
C THR A 150 -7.12 -9.72 -10.86
N ALA A 151 -7.57 -8.47 -10.71
CA ALA A 151 -8.82 -8.00 -11.32
C ALA A 151 -8.79 -8.10 -12.85
N GLY A 152 -7.64 -7.78 -13.47
CA GLY A 152 -7.41 -7.92 -14.91
C GLY A 152 -7.51 -9.37 -15.38
N VAL A 153 -7.01 -10.34 -14.59
CA VAL A 153 -7.22 -11.77 -14.85
C VAL A 153 -8.72 -12.09 -14.84
N GLY A 154 -9.47 -11.64 -13.83
CA GLY A 154 -10.93 -11.76 -13.80
C GLY A 154 -11.61 -11.15 -15.03
N LEU A 155 -11.14 -9.97 -15.46
CA LEU A 155 -11.67 -9.27 -16.63
C LEU A 155 -11.40 -10.03 -17.92
N THR A 156 -10.21 -10.62 -18.10
CA THR A 156 -9.91 -11.44 -19.28
C THR A 156 -10.79 -12.69 -19.37
N MET A 157 -11.18 -13.26 -18.23
CA MET A 157 -12.14 -14.37 -18.17
C MET A 157 -13.55 -13.92 -18.56
N LEU A 158 -13.98 -12.73 -18.10
CA LEU A 158 -15.26 -12.14 -18.48
C LEU A 158 -15.30 -11.80 -19.98
N ARG A 159 -14.19 -11.29 -20.53
CA ARG A 159 -14.05 -10.87 -21.93
C ARG A 159 -14.33 -12.00 -22.92
N GLN A 160 -14.03 -13.25 -22.55
CA GLN A 160 -14.28 -14.41 -23.42
C GLN A 160 -15.77 -14.55 -23.80
N ARG A 161 -16.69 -14.12 -22.92
CA ARG A 161 -18.13 -14.21 -23.15
C ARG A 161 -18.82 -12.84 -23.28
N TRP A 162 -18.28 -11.80 -22.65
CA TRP A 162 -18.91 -10.47 -22.53
C TRP A 162 -17.92 -9.33 -22.82
N ARG A 163 -17.36 -9.31 -24.04
CA ARG A 163 -16.32 -8.33 -24.43
C ARG A 163 -16.76 -6.87 -24.23
N VAL A 164 -18.00 -6.52 -24.57
CA VAL A 164 -18.52 -5.15 -24.43
C VAL A 164 -18.59 -4.74 -22.97
N LEU A 165 -19.08 -5.62 -22.10
CA LEU A 165 -19.13 -5.39 -20.66
C LEU A 165 -17.72 -5.17 -20.09
N SER A 166 -16.74 -5.99 -20.48
CA SER A 166 -15.35 -5.80 -20.03
C SER A 166 -14.78 -4.43 -20.42
N LEU A 167 -15.07 -3.95 -21.63
CA LEU A 167 -14.64 -2.62 -22.08
C LEU A 167 -15.36 -1.51 -21.32
N ALA A 168 -16.68 -1.65 -21.11
CA ALA A 168 -17.46 -0.70 -20.34
C ALA A 168 -16.96 -0.58 -18.90
N LEU A 169 -16.58 -1.69 -18.26
CA LEU A 169 -15.99 -1.69 -16.92
C LEU A 169 -14.64 -0.94 -16.90
N VAL A 170 -13.74 -1.21 -17.84
CA VAL A 170 -12.46 -0.48 -17.93
C VAL A 170 -12.70 1.02 -18.15
N ALA A 171 -13.62 1.37 -19.05
CA ALA A 171 -14.00 2.76 -19.29
C ALA A 171 -14.55 3.41 -18.01
N ALA A 172 -15.41 2.72 -17.26
CA ALA A 172 -15.94 3.20 -15.99
C ALA A 172 -14.82 3.42 -14.95
N TRP A 173 -13.84 2.52 -14.86
CA TRP A 173 -12.67 2.70 -13.98
C TRP A 173 -11.84 3.94 -14.36
N LEU A 174 -11.64 4.18 -15.66
CA LEU A 174 -10.90 5.34 -16.15
C LEU A 174 -11.66 6.64 -15.90
N VAL A 175 -12.95 6.70 -16.26
CA VAL A 175 -13.79 7.89 -16.08
C VAL A 175 -13.91 8.25 -14.60
N THR A 176 -14.24 7.29 -13.75
CA THR A 176 -14.31 7.53 -12.28
C THR A 176 -12.94 7.86 -11.69
N GLY A 177 -11.85 7.30 -12.22
CA GLY A 177 -10.51 7.62 -11.76
C GLY A 177 -10.12 9.05 -12.10
N VAL A 178 -10.42 9.51 -13.32
CA VAL A 178 -10.20 10.90 -13.72
C VAL A 178 -11.07 11.84 -12.89
N ASP A 179 -12.37 11.56 -12.78
CA ASP A 179 -13.31 12.32 -11.96
C ASP A 179 -12.84 12.43 -10.50
N TYR A 180 -12.47 11.30 -9.91
CA TYR A 180 -11.97 11.22 -8.55
C TYR A 180 -10.69 12.04 -8.31
N ASN A 181 -9.81 12.13 -9.31
CA ASN A 181 -8.60 12.94 -9.19
C ASN A 181 -8.89 14.43 -9.41
N LEU A 182 -9.76 14.79 -10.35
CA LEU A 182 -10.08 16.19 -10.65
C LEU A 182 -10.94 16.84 -9.56
N ASN A 183 -11.90 16.10 -9.01
CA ASN A 183 -12.88 16.63 -8.06
C ASN A 183 -12.50 16.38 -6.60
N ARG A 184 -11.30 15.85 -6.32
CA ARG A 184 -10.86 15.64 -4.95
C ARG A 184 -10.49 16.97 -4.28
N PRO A 185 -11.02 17.25 -3.08
CA PRO A 185 -10.65 18.44 -2.31
C PRO A 185 -9.14 18.55 -2.07
N ALA A 186 -8.40 17.43 -2.01
CA ALA A 186 -6.96 17.45 -1.78
C ALA A 186 -6.14 18.19 -2.86
N ILE A 187 -6.68 18.38 -4.07
CA ILE A 187 -6.05 19.14 -5.16
C ILE A 187 -6.70 20.53 -5.32
N THR A 188 -7.96 20.69 -4.89
CA THR A 188 -8.75 21.93 -5.07
C THR A 188 -8.97 22.77 -3.78
N GLY A 189 -8.44 22.37 -2.62
CA GLY A 189 -8.39 23.23 -1.42
C GLY A 189 -8.82 22.60 -0.08
N GLY A 190 -9.25 21.34 -0.06
CA GLY A 190 -9.54 20.58 1.16
C GLY A 190 -8.42 19.61 1.48
N ALA A 191 -7.49 20.05 2.32
CA ALA A 191 -6.59 19.16 3.04
C ALA A 191 -7.40 17.98 3.61
N ARG A 192 -6.90 16.75 3.44
CA ARG A 192 -7.35 15.61 4.26
C ARG A 192 -7.49 16.12 5.70
N ALA A 193 -8.66 15.96 6.29
CA ALA A 193 -8.97 16.43 7.64
C ALA A 193 -7.94 15.99 8.71
N ASP A 194 -7.10 15.00 8.42
CA ASP A 194 -6.01 14.54 9.30
C ASP A 194 -4.62 15.15 9.05
N TYR A 195 -4.44 15.99 8.03
CA TYR A 195 -3.30 16.92 7.98
C TYR A 195 -3.64 18.27 8.61
N VAL A 196 -4.90 18.51 8.94
CA VAL A 196 -5.38 19.69 9.70
C VAL A 196 -4.94 19.63 11.17
N ASP A 197 -4.59 18.43 11.68
CA ASP A 197 -3.90 18.27 12.97
C ASP A 197 -2.47 18.84 12.97
N LYS A 198 -1.93 19.23 11.81
CA LYS A 198 -0.73 20.06 11.79
C LYS A 198 -1.19 21.49 11.93
N PHE A 199 -0.89 22.11 13.07
CA PHE A 199 -0.97 23.56 13.29
C PHE A 199 -0.62 24.26 11.97
N PRO A 200 -1.44 25.19 11.47
CA PRO A 200 -1.30 25.74 10.13
C PRO A 200 -0.05 26.63 10.07
N LEU A 201 1.13 26.00 10.02
CA LEU A 201 2.45 26.64 10.17
C LEU A 201 2.65 27.74 9.14
N GLN A 202 2.08 27.57 7.95
CA GLN A 202 2.11 28.58 6.90
C GLN A 202 1.23 29.78 7.23
N GLN A 203 0.01 29.56 7.72
CA GLN A 203 -0.87 30.65 8.12
C GLN A 203 -0.31 31.37 9.36
N ALA A 204 0.12 30.62 10.37
CA ALA A 204 0.77 31.18 11.55
C ALA A 204 2.08 31.91 11.21
N ALA A 205 2.89 31.40 10.28
CA ALA A 205 4.07 32.11 9.82
C ALA A 205 3.70 33.43 9.12
N VAL A 206 2.66 33.41 8.27
CA VAL A 206 2.17 34.62 7.58
C VAL A 206 1.60 35.63 8.59
N ASP A 207 0.80 35.20 9.55
CA ASP A 207 0.22 36.06 10.57
C ASP A 207 1.29 36.63 11.52
N LEU A 208 2.43 35.93 11.67
CA LEU A 208 3.58 36.38 12.45
C LEU A 208 4.55 37.25 11.64
N LEU A 209 4.49 37.32 10.30
CA LEU A 209 5.38 38.16 9.49
C LEU A 209 5.24 39.65 9.83
N ASP A 210 4.04 40.09 10.20
CA ASP A 210 3.77 41.49 10.51
C ASP A 210 4.27 41.92 11.91
N VAL A 211 4.57 40.94 12.77
CA VAL A 211 4.91 41.17 14.18
C VAL A 211 6.32 40.70 14.52
N ALA A 212 6.90 39.79 13.72
CA ALA A 212 8.23 39.24 13.92
C ALA A 212 9.31 40.22 13.44
N GLN A 213 10.28 40.50 14.32
CA GLN A 213 11.50 41.23 13.98
C GLN A 213 12.59 40.29 13.46
N PRO A 214 13.61 40.79 12.73
CA PRO A 214 14.69 39.96 12.18
C PRO A 214 15.47 39.10 13.18
N GLN A 215 15.31 39.36 14.48
CA GLN A 215 16.02 38.66 15.57
C GLN A 215 15.11 37.73 16.37
N ASP A 216 13.83 37.63 16.01
CA ASP A 216 12.87 36.81 16.73
C ASP A 216 12.96 35.35 16.29
N PHE A 217 12.87 34.45 17.26
CA PHE A 217 12.81 33.01 17.03
C PHE A 217 11.39 32.53 17.33
N ILE A 218 10.70 32.01 16.30
CA ILE A 218 9.38 31.40 16.47
C ILE A 218 9.59 29.95 16.94
N LEU A 219 9.36 29.71 18.23
CA LEU A 219 9.39 28.38 18.84
C LEU A 219 8.01 27.73 18.75
N LEU A 220 7.88 26.73 17.89
CA LEU A 220 6.69 25.89 17.79
C LEU A 220 6.86 24.69 18.72
N ILE A 221 6.28 24.79 19.91
CA ILE A 221 6.20 23.68 20.85
C ILE A 221 4.92 22.91 20.51
N GLY A 222 5.09 21.73 19.91
CA GLY A 222 3.99 20.78 19.69
C GLY A 222 4.03 19.68 20.75
N ASP A 223 2.86 19.24 21.19
CA ASP A 223 2.70 18.01 21.99
C ASP A 223 3.00 16.74 21.16
#